data_AF-A0A0M8RIR5-F1
#
_entry.id   AF-A0A0M8RIR5-F1
#
_cell.length_a   1.000
_cell.length_b   1.000
_cell.length_c   1.000
_cell.angle_alpha   90.00
_cell.angle_beta   90.00
_cell.angle_gamma   90.00
#
_symmetry.space_group_name_H-M   'P 1'
#
loop_
_entity.id
_entity.type
_entity.pdbx_description
1 polymer ?
#
loop_
_entity_poly.entity_id
_entity_poly.type
_entity_poly.pdbx_seq_one_letter_code
_entity_poly.pdbx_strand_id
1 'polypeptide(L)'
;MPDSPVPARPSALRIGVSALCAAGALTLSACGGGGWPGGADGDEARDTSGTKIKIAAEDGAMNVGLHPGVQVSGGKLTSVKLVQADNGAEVKGSMAADGSSWKPSAELERGTKYKIVAQAKDGNGRPATENATFTTVSPKNSFIGSYAPDGGKTVGVGMPVSFNFDKVITNKKDVQSHITVTSSSGQKVVGHWFGSQ
;
A
#
# COMPACT_ATOMS: atom_id res chain seq x y z
N MET A 1 18.76 33.86 46.36
CA MET A 1 17.50 34.39 46.89
C MET A 1 17.64 35.90 46.92
N PRO A 2 16.84 36.60 46.11
CA PRO A 2 15.89 37.53 46.70
C PRO A 2 14.47 37.38 46.15
N ASP A 3 13.53 37.81 46.98
CA ASP A 3 12.07 37.69 46.95
C ASP A 3 11.36 38.07 45.64
N SER A 4 10.41 37.20 45.26
CA SER A 4 9.33 37.51 44.33
C SER A 4 8.13 38.11 45.10
N PRO A 5 7.58 39.26 44.71
CA PRO A 5 6.34 39.76 45.30
C PRO A 5 5.09 39.12 44.64
N VAL A 6 4.19 38.61 45.49
CA VAL A 6 2.83 38.17 45.14
C VAL A 6 1.86 39.35 45.34
N PRO A 7 1.04 39.73 44.34
CA PRO A 7 -0.14 40.56 44.58
C PRO A 7 -1.44 39.74 44.67
N ALA A 8 -2.26 40.12 45.64
CA ALA A 8 -3.52 39.53 46.05
C ALA A 8 -4.73 39.88 45.16
N ARG A 9 -5.76 39.03 45.25
CA ARG A 9 -7.10 39.15 44.65
C ARG A 9 -7.87 40.37 45.17
N PRO A 10 -8.90 40.80 44.43
CA PRO A 10 -10.17 41.14 45.07
C PRO A 10 -11.38 40.41 44.47
N SER A 11 -12.20 39.90 45.38
CA SER A 11 -13.54 39.35 45.17
C SER A 11 -14.58 40.47 45.10
N ALA A 12 -15.60 40.35 44.24
CA ALA A 12 -16.86 41.09 44.44
C ALA A 12 -18.06 40.38 43.79
N LEU A 13 -18.93 39.93 44.70
CA LEU A 13 -20.30 39.46 44.59
C LEU A 13 -21.27 40.61 44.22
N ARG A 14 -22.23 40.43 43.29
CA ARG A 14 -23.52 41.16 43.32
C ARG A 14 -24.69 40.36 42.75
N ILE A 15 -25.67 40.19 43.62
CA ILE A 15 -27.04 39.68 43.42
C ILE A 15 -27.89 40.80 42.81
N GLY A 16 -28.86 40.46 41.96
CA GLY A 16 -29.89 41.39 41.49
C GLY A 16 -31.02 40.68 40.75
N VAL A 17 -32.10 40.38 41.47
CA VAL A 17 -33.40 39.91 40.95
C VAL A 17 -34.29 41.13 40.70
N SER A 18 -34.95 41.19 39.55
CA SER A 18 -36.21 41.94 39.42
C SER A 18 -37.07 41.36 38.29
N ALA A 19 -38.29 40.98 38.68
CA ALA A 19 -39.34 40.41 37.87
C ALA A 19 -40.16 41.50 37.16
N LEU A 20 -40.63 41.21 35.94
CA LEU A 20 -41.85 41.86 35.43
C LEU A 20 -42.63 40.89 34.55
N CYS A 21 -43.86 40.62 34.98
CA CYS A 21 -44.84 39.73 34.37
C CYS A 21 -45.38 40.31 33.05
N ALA A 22 -45.47 39.48 32.01
CA ALA A 22 -46.44 39.63 30.94
C ALA A 22 -46.90 38.23 30.50
N ALA A 23 -48.19 37.97 30.71
CA ALA A 23 -48.87 36.73 30.37
C ALA A 23 -49.12 36.64 28.85
N GLY A 24 -48.95 35.45 28.27
CA GLY A 24 -49.27 35.18 26.86
C GLY A 24 -49.17 33.70 26.48
N ALA A 25 -50.32 33.02 26.54
CA ALA A 25 -50.74 31.86 25.76
C ALA A 25 -49.88 30.56 25.67
N LEU A 26 -50.48 29.50 26.21
CA LEU A 26 -50.22 28.06 26.13
C LEU A 26 -49.66 27.52 24.79
N THR A 27 -48.49 26.86 24.84
CA THR A 27 -48.15 25.66 24.04
C THR A 27 -47.26 24.72 24.86
N LEU A 28 -47.20 23.45 24.45
CA LEU A 28 -46.90 22.27 25.24
C LEU A 28 -45.43 22.10 25.69
N SER A 29 -45.29 21.55 26.91
CA SER A 29 -44.28 20.61 27.42
C SER A 29 -42.84 20.59 26.88
N ALA A 30 -41.92 21.00 27.77
CA ALA A 30 -40.56 20.47 27.96
C ALA A 30 -39.54 20.66 26.83
N CYS A 31 -39.02 21.88 26.69
CA CYS A 31 -37.71 22.15 26.10
C CYS A 31 -36.74 22.56 27.22
N GLY A 32 -35.87 21.65 27.62
CA GLY A 32 -34.71 21.94 28.44
C GLY A 32 -33.56 22.40 27.55
N GLY A 33 -33.09 23.62 27.78
CA GLY A 33 -31.67 23.98 27.68
C GLY A 33 -31.07 24.15 26.29
N GLY A 34 -31.11 25.39 25.79
CA GLY A 34 -29.93 26.13 25.32
C GLY A 34 -28.94 25.40 24.41
N GLY A 35 -29.07 25.70 23.11
CA GLY A 35 -28.09 25.33 22.11
C GLY A 35 -26.71 25.96 22.36
N TRP A 36 -25.72 25.08 22.48
CA TRP A 36 -24.59 25.12 21.57
C TRP A 36 -24.73 23.91 20.65
N PRO A 37 -24.69 24.05 19.32
CA PRO A 37 -24.43 22.89 18.48
C PRO A 37 -23.02 22.43 18.84
N GLY A 38 -22.95 21.42 19.71
CA GLY A 38 -21.84 20.50 19.75
C GLY A 38 -21.70 19.96 18.34
N GLY A 39 -20.74 20.52 17.61
CA GLY A 39 -20.13 19.80 16.51
C GLY A 39 -19.59 18.54 17.15
N ALA A 40 -20.37 17.46 17.02
CA ALA A 40 -19.85 16.13 17.21
C ALA A 40 -18.56 16.10 16.40
N ASP A 41 -17.44 15.89 17.10
CA ASP A 41 -16.33 15.17 16.51
C ASP A 41 -16.96 13.89 15.95
N GLY A 42 -17.37 13.99 14.68
CA GLY A 42 -17.52 12.85 13.81
C GLY A 42 -16.11 12.30 13.68
N ASP A 43 -15.71 11.53 14.68
CA ASP A 43 -14.99 10.31 14.44
C ASP A 43 -15.92 9.51 13.53
N GLU A 44 -15.87 9.84 12.24
CA GLU A 44 -16.40 9.07 11.14
C GLU A 44 -15.66 7.75 11.28
N ALA A 45 -16.25 6.87 12.09
CA ALA A 45 -15.88 5.48 12.20
C ALA A 45 -15.74 5.04 10.75
N ARG A 46 -14.49 4.82 10.32
CA ARG A 46 -14.18 4.29 9.01
C ARG A 46 -14.92 2.97 8.94
N ASP A 47 -16.12 3.00 8.39
CA ASP A 47 -16.99 1.86 8.21
C ASP A 47 -16.30 1.05 7.13
N THR A 48 -15.40 0.18 7.58
CA THR A 48 -14.48 -0.54 6.71
C THR A 48 -15.33 -1.35 5.76
N SER A 49 -15.35 -0.98 4.48
CA SER A 49 -15.80 -1.89 3.43
C SER A 49 -15.19 -3.27 3.72
N GLY A 50 -15.99 -4.33 3.62
CA GLY A 50 -15.47 -5.70 3.73
C GLY A 50 -14.40 -6.04 2.68
N THR A 51 -14.16 -5.12 1.74
CA THR A 51 -13.06 -5.16 0.78
C THR A 51 -11.72 -5.01 1.48
N LYS A 52 -10.87 -6.03 1.36
CA LYS A 52 -9.46 -5.96 1.75
C LYS A 52 -8.62 -5.83 0.50
N ILE A 53 -7.99 -4.68 0.32
CA ILE A 53 -6.97 -4.49 -0.73
C ILE A 53 -5.62 -4.88 -0.11
N LYS A 54 -4.94 -5.83 -0.72
CA LYS A 54 -3.58 -6.25 -0.36
C LYS A 54 -2.61 -5.78 -1.43
N ILE A 55 -1.77 -4.82 -1.07
CA ILE A 55 -0.66 -4.39 -1.91
C ILE A 55 0.54 -5.30 -1.58
N ALA A 56 1.21 -5.89 -2.58
CA ALA A 56 2.34 -6.77 -2.34
C ALA A 56 3.54 -6.04 -1.71
N ALA A 57 3.65 -4.74 -1.97
CA ALA A 57 4.59 -3.84 -1.32
C ALA A 57 3.92 -3.20 -0.10
N GLU A 58 4.49 -3.42 1.08
CA GLU A 58 4.06 -2.72 2.29
C GLU A 58 4.43 -1.23 2.22
N ASP A 59 3.69 -0.39 2.92
CA ASP A 59 4.02 1.03 3.02
C ASP A 59 5.34 1.23 3.78
N GLY A 60 6.24 2.02 3.21
CA GLY A 60 7.62 2.18 3.67
C GLY A 60 8.59 1.04 3.29
N ALA A 61 8.14 0.01 2.57
CA ALA A 61 8.99 -1.14 2.26
C ALA A 61 10.21 -0.74 1.41
N MET A 62 11.36 -1.33 1.73
CA MET A 62 12.60 -1.21 0.97
C MET A 62 12.95 -2.54 0.29
N ASN A 63 13.69 -2.47 -0.81
CA ASN A 63 14.08 -3.64 -1.60
C ASN A 63 12.89 -4.42 -2.17
N VAL A 64 11.82 -3.71 -2.54
CA VAL A 64 10.68 -4.31 -3.22
C VAL A 64 11.09 -4.78 -4.62
N GLY A 65 10.58 -5.94 -5.03
CA GLY A 65 10.78 -6.46 -6.38
C GLY A 65 10.27 -5.50 -7.46
N LEU A 66 10.62 -5.75 -8.71
CA LEU A 66 10.35 -4.81 -9.81
C LEU A 66 9.01 -5.03 -10.50
N HIS A 67 8.22 -5.98 -9.99
CA HIS A 67 6.85 -6.25 -10.40
C HIS A 67 5.92 -6.36 -9.19
N PRO A 68 5.77 -5.29 -8.38
CA PRO A 68 4.87 -5.32 -7.23
C PRO A 68 3.43 -5.46 -7.73
N GLY A 69 2.77 -6.53 -7.29
CA GLY A 69 1.36 -6.78 -7.58
C GLY A 69 0.42 -6.12 -6.57
N VAL A 70 -0.82 -5.89 -6.98
CA VAL A 70 -1.93 -5.56 -6.08
C VAL A 70 -2.98 -6.64 -6.21
N GLN A 71 -3.55 -7.06 -5.09
CA GLN A 71 -4.63 -8.03 -5.01
C GLN A 71 -5.78 -7.44 -4.19
N VAL A 72 -7.02 -7.79 -4.52
CA VAL A 72 -8.19 -7.41 -3.74
C VAL A 72 -8.99 -8.64 -3.38
N SER A 73 -9.52 -8.66 -2.15
CA SER A 73 -10.41 -9.68 -1.62
C SER A 73 -11.72 -9.03 -1.18
N GLY A 74 -12.87 -9.63 -1.52
CA GLY A 74 -14.19 -9.09 -1.16
C GLY A 74 -14.66 -7.89 -2.02
N GLY A 75 -13.99 -7.61 -3.14
CA GLY A 75 -14.34 -6.52 -4.06
C GLY A 75 -13.59 -6.61 -5.38
N LYS A 76 -13.70 -5.56 -6.20
CA LYS A 76 -12.98 -5.43 -7.49
C LYS A 76 -12.20 -4.12 -7.52
N LEU A 77 -10.98 -4.17 -8.02
CA LEU A 77 -10.17 -2.98 -8.31
C LEU A 77 -10.88 -2.16 -9.39
N THR A 78 -10.98 -0.85 -9.16
CA THR A 78 -11.58 0.11 -10.09
C THR A 78 -10.51 0.98 -10.73
N SER A 79 -9.47 1.32 -9.98
CA SER A 79 -8.36 2.13 -10.47
C SER A 79 -7.10 1.80 -9.67
N VAL A 80 -5.97 1.63 -10.36
CA VAL A 80 -4.67 1.52 -9.71
C VAL A 80 -3.74 2.50 -10.41
N LYS A 81 -3.15 3.39 -9.63
CA LYS A 81 -2.20 4.39 -10.11
C LYS A 81 -0.86 4.14 -9.44
N LEU A 82 0.16 3.85 -10.24
CA LEU A 82 1.53 3.70 -9.79
C LEU A 82 2.35 4.85 -10.38
N VAL A 83 2.98 5.65 -9.53
CA VAL A 83 3.82 6.78 -9.93
C VAL A 83 5.17 6.72 -9.25
N GLN A 84 6.21 7.18 -9.94
CA GLN A 84 7.51 7.41 -9.32
C GLN A 84 7.43 8.67 -8.44
N ALA A 85 7.92 8.56 -7.20
CA ALA A 85 7.83 9.63 -6.21
C ALA A 85 8.72 10.83 -6.53
N ASP A 86 9.81 10.61 -7.26
CA ASP A 86 10.81 11.66 -7.54
C ASP A 86 10.39 12.61 -8.68
N ASN A 87 9.83 12.04 -9.76
CA ASN A 87 9.49 12.79 -10.98
C ASN A 87 7.98 12.76 -11.33
N GLY A 88 7.17 12.02 -10.56
CA GLY A 88 5.74 11.86 -10.82
C GLY A 88 5.40 11.01 -12.05
N ALA A 89 6.38 10.33 -12.67
CA ALA A 89 6.16 9.54 -13.88
C ALA A 89 5.23 8.36 -13.60
N GLU A 90 4.16 8.25 -14.39
CA GLU A 90 3.17 7.19 -14.26
C GLU A 90 3.65 5.90 -14.93
N VAL A 91 3.59 4.81 -14.17
CA VAL A 91 3.89 3.47 -14.66
C VAL A 91 2.60 2.82 -15.13
N LYS A 92 2.55 2.47 -16.41
CA LYS A 92 1.43 1.72 -16.98
C LYS A 92 1.37 0.33 -16.36
N GLY A 93 0.16 -0.13 -16.06
CA GLY A 93 -0.10 -1.48 -15.60
C GLY A 93 -1.34 -2.08 -16.22
N SER A 94 -1.51 -3.37 -15.99
CA SER A 94 -2.63 -4.16 -16.47
C SER A 94 -3.39 -4.73 -15.29
N MET A 95 -4.69 -4.50 -15.29
CA MET A 95 -5.62 -5.14 -14.36
C MET A 95 -6.05 -6.49 -14.92
N ALA A 96 -6.24 -7.49 -14.07
CA ALA A 96 -6.83 -8.76 -14.45
C ALA A 96 -8.29 -8.57 -14.89
N ALA A 97 -8.77 -9.42 -15.80
CA ALA A 97 -10.12 -9.32 -16.36
C ALA A 97 -11.23 -9.48 -15.31
N ASP A 98 -10.94 -10.17 -14.22
CA ASP A 98 -11.83 -10.34 -13.07
C ASP A 98 -11.81 -9.14 -12.10
N GLY A 99 -10.89 -8.20 -12.28
CA GLY A 99 -10.66 -7.06 -11.39
C GLY A 99 -10.06 -7.42 -10.04
N SER A 100 -9.58 -8.65 -9.85
CA SER A 100 -9.05 -9.13 -8.56
C SER A 100 -7.59 -8.74 -8.32
N SER A 101 -6.86 -8.42 -9.39
CA SER A 101 -5.45 -8.11 -9.31
C SER A 101 -5.00 -7.09 -10.35
N TRP A 102 -3.87 -6.44 -10.06
CA TRP A 102 -3.19 -5.52 -10.96
C TRP A 102 -1.69 -5.74 -10.89
N LYS A 103 -1.00 -5.55 -12.01
CA LYS A 103 0.46 -5.62 -12.11
C LYS A 103 0.99 -4.58 -13.09
N PRO A 104 2.20 -4.04 -12.88
CA PRO A 104 2.82 -3.14 -13.85
C PRO A 104 3.07 -3.88 -15.18
N SER A 105 2.97 -3.16 -16.29
CA SER A 105 3.17 -3.70 -17.65
C SER A 105 4.65 -3.76 -18.03
N ALA A 106 5.49 -3.00 -17.33
CA ALA A 106 6.95 -2.98 -17.49
C ALA A 106 7.64 -3.22 -16.13
N GLU A 107 8.91 -3.58 -16.18
CA GLU A 107 9.79 -3.64 -15.00
C GLU A 107 9.96 -2.22 -14.43
N LEU A 108 9.87 -2.09 -13.11
CA LEU A 108 10.14 -0.83 -12.43
C LEU A 108 11.64 -0.51 -12.43
N GLU A 109 11.97 0.77 -12.37
CA GLU A 109 13.35 1.23 -12.21
C GLU A 109 13.89 0.82 -10.83
N ARG A 110 15.18 0.48 -10.80
CA ARG A 110 15.87 -0.02 -9.59
C ARG A 110 16.32 1.13 -8.69
N GLY A 111 16.21 0.93 -7.38
CA GLY A 111 16.58 1.94 -6.38
C GLY A 111 15.71 3.20 -6.44
N THR A 112 14.50 3.08 -6.99
CA THR A 112 13.57 4.18 -7.20
C THR A 112 12.41 4.07 -6.23
N LYS A 113 11.97 5.22 -5.70
CA LYS A 113 10.80 5.28 -4.82
C LYS A 113 9.53 5.42 -5.66
N TYR A 114 8.54 4.59 -5.37
CA TYR A 114 7.24 4.58 -6.01
C TYR A 114 6.13 4.78 -4.99
N LYS A 115 5.05 5.40 -5.45
CA LYS A 115 3.79 5.52 -4.72
C LYS A 115 2.70 4.83 -5.54
N ILE A 116 2.02 3.88 -4.92
CA ILE A 116 0.86 3.21 -5.48
C ILE A 116 -0.40 3.62 -4.74
N VAL A 117 -1.45 3.90 -5.48
CA VAL A 117 -2.79 4.17 -4.96
C VAL A 117 -3.74 3.21 -5.66
N ALA A 118 -4.35 2.32 -4.89
CA ALA A 118 -5.30 1.33 -5.36
C ALA A 118 -6.69 1.66 -4.82
N GLN A 119 -7.66 1.73 -5.72
CA GLN A 119 -9.07 1.93 -5.41
C GLN A 119 -9.83 0.67 -5.80
N ALA A 120 -10.73 0.23 -4.94
CA ALA A 120 -11.62 -0.89 -5.16
C ALA A 120 -13.05 -0.55 -4.75
N LYS A 121 -14.00 -1.39 -5.15
CA LYS A 121 -15.39 -1.35 -4.68
C LYS A 121 -15.84 -2.75 -4.26
N ASP A 122 -16.60 -2.85 -3.17
CA ASP A 122 -17.27 -4.11 -2.79
C ASP A 122 -18.50 -4.38 -3.67
N GLY A 123 -19.12 -5.55 -3.45
CA GLY A 123 -20.39 -5.93 -4.08
C GLY A 123 -21.58 -5.04 -3.70
N ASN A 124 -21.45 -4.22 -2.65
CA ASN A 124 -22.45 -3.24 -2.22
C ASN A 124 -22.14 -1.84 -2.78
N GLY A 125 -21.12 -1.70 -3.63
CA GLY A 125 -20.72 -0.45 -4.27
C GLY A 125 -19.93 0.50 -3.37
N ARG A 126 -19.55 0.11 -2.14
CA ARG A 126 -18.80 0.97 -1.23
C ARG A 126 -17.34 1.05 -1.68
N PRO A 127 -16.74 2.25 -1.74
CA PRO A 127 -15.37 2.42 -2.15
C PRO A 127 -14.40 2.01 -1.02
N ALA A 128 -13.29 1.39 -1.40
CA ALA A 128 -12.13 1.16 -0.57
C ALA A 128 -10.90 1.74 -1.28
N THR A 129 -10.04 2.44 -0.55
CA THR A 129 -8.81 3.01 -1.09
C THR A 129 -7.65 2.62 -0.20
N GLU A 130 -6.59 2.09 -0.80
CA GLU A 130 -5.34 1.80 -0.12
C GLU A 130 -4.20 2.49 -0.88
N ASN A 131 -3.19 2.94 -0.14
CA ASN A 131 -2.00 3.51 -0.71
C ASN A 131 -0.75 2.96 -0.03
N ALA A 132 0.31 2.76 -0.80
CA ALA A 132 1.60 2.38 -0.27
C ALA A 132 2.70 3.14 -1.01
N THR A 133 3.76 3.45 -0.28
CA THR A 133 4.99 4.02 -0.81
C THR A 133 6.10 3.01 -0.56
N PHE A 134 6.84 2.64 -1.59
CA PHE A 134 7.90 1.65 -1.46
C PHE A 134 9.10 2.01 -2.32
N THR A 135 10.25 1.44 -1.98
CA THR A 135 11.49 1.62 -2.75
C THR A 135 11.91 0.29 -3.35
N THR A 136 12.15 0.29 -4.67
CA THR A 136 12.59 -0.90 -5.38
C THR A 136 13.99 -1.33 -4.98
N VAL A 137 14.31 -2.60 -5.22
CA VAL A 137 15.65 -3.16 -5.01
C VAL A 137 16.71 -2.32 -5.70
N SER A 138 17.75 -1.96 -4.95
CA SER A 138 18.88 -1.21 -5.49
C SER A 138 19.73 -2.10 -6.41
N PRO A 139 20.44 -1.55 -7.39
CA PRO A 139 21.39 -2.34 -8.19
C PRO A 139 22.46 -3.03 -7.34
N LYS A 140 22.82 -2.46 -6.18
CA LYS A 140 23.77 -3.07 -5.24
C LYS A 140 23.20 -4.34 -4.59
N ASN A 141 21.89 -4.38 -4.34
CA ASN A 141 21.18 -5.50 -3.72
C ASN A 141 20.49 -6.43 -4.71
N SER A 142 20.72 -6.25 -6.02
CA SER A 142 20.24 -7.16 -7.06
C SER A 142 21.40 -7.87 -7.73
N PHE A 143 21.10 -9.04 -8.29
CA PHE A 143 21.93 -9.75 -9.24
C PHE A 143 21.19 -9.86 -10.58
N ILE A 144 21.92 -10.08 -11.66
CA ILE A 144 21.43 -10.31 -13.02
C ILE A 144 21.80 -11.74 -13.38
N GLY A 145 20.80 -12.53 -13.78
CA GLY A 145 20.99 -13.86 -14.35
C GLY A 145 20.90 -13.81 -15.87
N SER A 146 21.91 -14.30 -16.56
CA SER A 146 21.84 -14.62 -17.98
C SER A 146 21.67 -16.13 -18.15
N TYR A 147 21.13 -16.56 -19.29
CA TYR A 147 20.98 -17.98 -19.58
C TYR A 147 21.50 -18.31 -20.98
N ALA A 148 22.02 -19.52 -21.12
CA ALA A 148 22.48 -20.08 -22.37
C ALA A 148 21.96 -21.52 -22.52
N PRO A 149 21.57 -21.96 -23.73
CA PRO A 149 21.49 -21.16 -24.95
C PRO A 149 20.31 -20.18 -24.94
N ASP A 150 20.51 -19.00 -25.52
CA ASP A 150 19.51 -17.93 -25.64
C ASP A 150 18.78 -17.99 -27.00
N GLY A 151 17.64 -17.31 -27.10
CA GLY A 151 17.04 -16.96 -28.40
C GLY A 151 16.57 -18.12 -29.28
N GLY A 152 16.18 -19.27 -28.72
CA GLY A 152 15.58 -20.37 -29.50
C GLY A 152 16.54 -21.07 -30.46
N LYS A 153 17.86 -20.97 -30.22
CA LYS A 153 18.89 -21.57 -31.06
C LYS A 153 18.83 -23.10 -31.00
N THR A 154 18.95 -23.74 -32.16
CA THR A 154 19.19 -25.18 -32.25
C THR A 154 20.61 -25.49 -31.79
N VAL A 155 20.72 -26.35 -30.79
CA VAL A 155 22.00 -26.77 -30.21
C VAL A 155 22.14 -28.29 -30.24
N GLY A 156 23.36 -28.79 -30.10
CA GLY A 156 23.64 -30.23 -30.03
C GLY A 156 23.12 -30.86 -28.73
N VAL A 157 22.91 -32.18 -28.75
CA VAL A 157 22.32 -32.95 -27.64
C VAL A 157 23.09 -32.92 -26.32
N GLY A 158 24.34 -32.45 -26.32
CA GLY A 158 25.19 -32.34 -25.13
C GLY A 158 25.22 -30.96 -24.49
N MET A 159 24.51 -29.97 -25.03
CA MET A 159 24.56 -28.60 -24.50
C MET A 159 23.61 -28.43 -23.31
N PRO A 160 24.12 -28.12 -22.09
CA PRO A 160 23.26 -27.87 -20.94
C PRO A 160 22.60 -26.49 -21.02
N VAL A 161 21.41 -26.38 -20.42
CA VAL A 161 20.83 -25.08 -20.08
C VAL A 161 21.56 -24.55 -18.86
N SER A 162 22.31 -23.47 -19.04
CA SER A 162 23.13 -22.85 -18.01
C SER A 162 22.56 -21.49 -17.63
N PHE A 163 22.55 -21.19 -16.34
CA PHE A 163 22.23 -19.86 -15.81
C PHE A 163 23.49 -19.31 -15.15
N ASN A 164 23.87 -18.09 -15.50
CA ASN A 164 25.05 -17.41 -14.98
C ASN A 164 24.61 -16.13 -14.26
N PHE A 165 25.05 -15.96 -13.01
CA PHE A 165 24.74 -14.76 -12.24
C PHE A 165 25.98 -13.86 -12.13
N ASP A 166 25.77 -12.54 -12.20
CA ASP A 166 26.83 -11.54 -12.08
C ASP A 166 27.37 -11.37 -10.64
N LYS A 167 26.69 -11.97 -9.65
CA LYS A 167 27.03 -11.93 -8.23
C LYS A 167 26.90 -13.30 -7.57
N VAL A 168 27.62 -13.46 -6.46
CA VAL A 168 27.56 -14.66 -5.62
C VAL A 168 26.16 -14.86 -5.06
N ILE A 169 25.60 -16.05 -5.30
CA ILE A 169 24.27 -16.43 -4.80
C ILE A 169 24.41 -17.13 -3.45
N THR A 170 23.98 -16.45 -2.40
CA THR A 170 23.97 -17.00 -1.03
C THR A 170 22.83 -18.00 -0.83
N ASN A 171 21.63 -17.68 -1.34
CA ASN A 171 20.46 -18.56 -1.25
C ASN A 171 20.15 -19.26 -2.59
N LYS A 172 20.96 -20.27 -2.90
CA LYS A 172 20.86 -21.07 -4.13
C LYS A 172 19.50 -21.77 -4.29
N LYS A 173 18.93 -22.25 -3.18
CA LYS A 173 17.66 -23.00 -3.21
C LYS A 173 16.49 -22.10 -3.60
N ASP A 174 16.47 -20.87 -3.10
CA ASP A 174 15.44 -19.90 -3.43
C ASP A 174 15.50 -19.50 -4.91
N VAL A 175 16.70 -19.18 -5.42
CA VAL A 175 16.90 -18.89 -6.85
C VAL A 175 16.48 -20.06 -7.73
N GLN A 176 16.89 -21.28 -7.39
CA GLN A 176 16.53 -22.48 -8.15
C GLN A 176 15.02 -22.73 -8.18
N SER A 177 14.28 -22.37 -7.11
CA SER A 177 12.82 -22.53 -7.07
C SER A 177 12.07 -21.59 -8.01
N HIS A 178 12.69 -20.48 -8.41
CA HIS A 178 12.15 -19.51 -9.36
C HIS A 178 12.53 -19.83 -10.82
N ILE A 179 13.38 -20.83 -11.06
CA ILE A 179 13.76 -21.27 -12.40
C ILE A 179 12.85 -22.43 -12.82
N THR A 180 12.13 -22.25 -13.92
CA THR A 180 11.31 -23.30 -14.54
C THR A 180 11.93 -23.73 -15.87
N VAL A 181 12.25 -25.01 -16.01
CA VAL A 181 12.71 -25.60 -17.27
C VAL A 181 11.69 -26.64 -17.72
N THR A 182 11.17 -26.50 -18.93
CA THR A 182 10.20 -27.42 -19.52
C THR A 182 10.83 -28.19 -20.68
N SER A 183 10.51 -29.47 -20.79
CA SER A 183 10.92 -30.33 -21.91
C SER A 183 9.68 -30.95 -22.53
N SER A 184 9.52 -30.79 -23.85
CA SER A 184 8.41 -31.38 -24.61
C SER A 184 8.42 -32.91 -24.60
N SER A 185 9.59 -33.51 -24.43
CA SER A 185 9.76 -34.97 -24.31
C SER A 185 9.44 -35.52 -22.91
N GLY A 186 9.11 -34.66 -21.93
CA GLY A 186 8.82 -35.07 -20.56
C GLY A 186 10.05 -35.49 -19.74
N GLN A 187 11.26 -35.33 -20.28
CA GLN A 187 12.50 -35.64 -19.56
C GLN A 187 12.62 -34.80 -18.30
N LYS A 188 12.99 -35.47 -17.20
CA LYS A 188 13.24 -34.80 -15.92
C LYS A 188 14.52 -33.98 -16.02
N VAL A 189 14.38 -32.67 -15.85
CA VAL A 189 15.52 -31.75 -15.74
C VAL A 189 15.85 -31.57 -14.26
N VAL A 190 17.12 -31.76 -13.91
CA VAL A 190 17.66 -31.47 -12.58
C VAL A 190 18.76 -30.43 -12.72
N GLY A 191 18.65 -29.36 -11.94
CA GLY A 191 19.69 -28.33 -11.90
C GLY A 191 20.88 -28.79 -11.06
N HIS A 192 22.08 -28.40 -11.48
CA HIS A 192 23.31 -28.54 -10.71
C HIS A 192 23.99 -27.17 -10.61
N TRP A 193 24.49 -26.83 -9.41
CA TRP A 193 25.21 -25.59 -9.19
C TRP A 193 26.70 -25.79 -9.44
N PHE A 194 27.27 -25.01 -10.36
CA PHE A 194 28.71 -24.97 -10.58
C PHE A 194 29.29 -23.77 -9.81
N GLY A 195 30.15 -24.01 -8.82
CA GLY A 195 30.77 -22.94 -8.04
C GLY A 195 29.80 -22.18 -7.13
N SER A 196 30.14 -20.94 -6.77
CA SER A 196 29.35 -20.04 -5.90
C SER A 196 28.62 -18.92 -6.66
N GLN A 197 28.69 -18.93 -7.99
CA GLN A 197 28.17 -17.90 -8.88
C GLN A 197 27.06 -18.47 -9.74
#